data_AF-A0A920TE96-F1
#
_entry.id   AF-A0A920TE96-F1
#
_cell.length_a   1.000
_cell.length_b   1.000
_cell.length_c   1.000
_cell.angle_alpha   90.00
_cell.angle_beta   90.00
_cell.angle_gamma   90.00
#
_symmetry.space_group_name_H-M   'P 1'
#
loop_
_entity.id
_entity.type
_entity.pdbx_description
1 polymer ?
#
loop_
_entity_poly.entity_id
_entity_poly.type
_entity_poly.pdbx_seq_one_letter_code
_entity_poly.pdbx_strand_id
1 'polypeptide(L)'
;MNFLLKSEINQFNKDGAIFIKGKFDVKWIEKLKKGIERDINNPSPRFKSHTLEKGVPAYLEDYWTWDLVPEFKDFVFNSPYAKIAAELMSAKKINLVMDNWFLRQGGSKSSTPFHHDISYFDMDGTMCVLWLPLQPTGKNEGVVWVKGSHLWNKLFLRVLFKDGHKVEGKECIINGKKYELPPDILGNKDKYEFLQWDCELGDCVIFDMRTLHGNPLNFSIPDKTLSRYTLRVAKEDAKISYIGDWTSYNYRKAMQDAGYKNGDSLGGKMFPVLYNSI
;
A
#
# COMPACT_ATOMS: atom_id res chain seq x y z
N MET A 1 17.88 19.06 7.12
CA MET A 1 16.99 19.82 6.20
C MET A 1 15.76 18.96 6.00
N ASN A 2 14.57 19.51 6.27
CA ASN A 2 13.32 18.76 6.16
C ASN A 2 12.97 18.56 4.67
N PHE A 3 12.48 17.39 4.32
CA PHE A 3 12.02 17.04 2.98
C PHE A 3 10.67 17.68 2.65
N LEU A 4 9.85 17.93 3.67
CA LEU A 4 8.48 18.43 3.56
C LEU A 4 8.28 19.76 4.28
N LEU A 5 7.34 20.53 3.76
CA LEU A 5 6.78 21.72 4.38
C LEU A 5 5.79 21.32 5.48
N LYS A 6 5.64 22.18 6.49
CA LYS A 6 4.63 21.97 7.55
C LYS A 6 3.21 21.88 7.00
N SER A 7 2.90 22.59 5.91
CA SER A 7 1.61 22.52 5.23
C SER A 7 1.33 21.14 4.63
N GLU A 8 2.36 20.48 4.06
CA GLU A 8 2.24 19.13 3.52
C GLU A 8 1.95 18.12 4.65
N ILE A 9 2.69 18.21 5.75
CA ILE A 9 2.45 17.35 6.93
C ILE A 9 1.03 17.55 7.48
N ASN A 10 0.58 18.80 7.61
CA ASN A 10 -0.77 19.11 8.07
C ASN A 10 -1.85 18.58 7.11
N GLN A 11 -1.60 18.66 5.80
CA GLN A 11 -2.53 18.14 4.80
C GLN A 11 -2.64 16.62 4.91
N PHE A 12 -1.53 15.89 4.98
CA PHE A 12 -1.54 14.44 5.20
C PHE A 12 -2.33 14.05 6.46
N ASN A 13 -2.06 14.72 7.59
CA ASN A 13 -2.74 14.44 8.84
C ASN A 13 -4.26 14.66 8.78
N LYS A 14 -4.70 15.68 8.03
CA LYS A 14 -6.12 16.02 7.86
C LYS A 14 -6.82 15.12 6.85
N ASP A 15 -6.17 14.89 5.70
CA ASP A 15 -6.81 14.36 4.51
C ASP A 15 -6.58 12.84 4.37
N GLY A 16 -5.57 12.28 5.04
CA GLY A 16 -5.24 10.85 5.05
C GLY A 16 -4.46 10.38 3.82
N ALA A 17 -4.32 11.24 2.82
CA ALA A 17 -3.45 11.05 1.67
C ALA A 17 -2.88 12.39 1.21
N ILE A 18 -1.67 12.38 0.67
CA ILE A 18 -1.01 13.55 0.13
C ILE A 18 -0.31 13.25 -1.18
N PHE A 19 -0.50 14.12 -2.17
CA PHE A 19 0.28 14.16 -3.39
C PHE A 19 1.60 14.89 -3.16
N ILE A 20 2.69 14.29 -3.61
CA ILE A 20 4.04 14.82 -3.47
C ILE A 20 4.69 14.90 -4.84
N LYS A 21 4.97 16.13 -5.27
CA LYS A 21 5.51 16.41 -6.60
C LYS A 21 7.02 16.17 -6.68
N GLY A 22 7.46 15.37 -7.64
CA GLY A 22 8.83 15.27 -8.12
C GLY A 22 9.88 14.91 -7.06
N LYS A 23 9.52 14.16 -6.01
CA LYS A 23 10.49 13.77 -4.96
C LYS A 23 11.32 12.54 -5.31
N PHE A 24 10.90 11.76 -6.30
CA PHE A 24 11.63 10.58 -6.74
C PHE A 24 12.33 10.86 -8.07
N ASP A 25 13.66 10.82 -8.06
CA ASP A 25 14.48 10.87 -9.27
C ASP A 25 14.06 9.74 -10.23
N VAL A 26 13.92 10.06 -11.53
CA VAL A 26 13.53 9.12 -12.59
C VAL A 26 14.39 7.85 -12.59
N LYS A 27 15.65 7.91 -12.15
CA LYS A 27 16.50 6.72 -11.99
C LYS A 27 15.90 5.66 -11.07
N TRP A 28 15.15 6.06 -10.03
CA TRP A 28 14.45 5.13 -9.15
C TRP A 28 13.32 4.43 -9.88
N ILE A 29 12.59 5.17 -10.72
CA ILE A 29 11.47 4.63 -11.49
C ILE A 29 12.00 3.61 -12.50
N GLU A 30 13.06 3.93 -13.23
CA GLU A 30 13.70 3.01 -14.17
C GLU A 30 14.30 1.78 -13.47
N LYS A 31 14.84 1.95 -12.27
CA LYS A 31 15.31 0.82 -11.45
C LYS A 31 14.15 -0.09 -11.04
N LEU A 32 13.04 0.46 -10.59
CA LEU A 32 11.86 -0.31 -10.21
C LEU A 32 11.25 -1.06 -11.40
N LYS A 33 11.19 -0.45 -12.59
CA LYS A 33 10.76 -1.15 -13.81
C LYS A 33 11.61 -2.39 -14.10
N LYS A 34 12.94 -2.23 -14.06
CA LYS A 34 13.89 -3.36 -14.20
C LYS A 34 13.68 -4.43 -13.13
N GLY A 35 13.41 -4.01 -11.90
CA GLY A 35 13.07 -4.93 -10.82
C GLY A 35 11.80 -5.74 -11.09
N ILE A 36 10.73 -5.09 -11.58
CA ILE A 36 9.48 -5.77 -11.96
C ILE A 36 9.71 -6.74 -13.11
N GLU A 37 10.47 -6.36 -14.14
CA GLU A 37 10.82 -7.26 -15.24
C GLU A 37 11.61 -8.48 -14.75
N ARG A 38 12.58 -8.27 -13.85
CA ARG A 38 13.35 -9.36 -13.22
C ARG A 38 12.44 -10.29 -12.43
N ASP A 39 11.55 -9.74 -11.62
CA ASP A 39 10.63 -10.51 -10.77
C ASP A 39 9.63 -11.29 -11.62
N ILE A 40 9.07 -10.71 -12.68
CA ILE A 40 8.20 -11.43 -13.61
C ILE A 40 8.90 -12.64 -14.25
N ASN A 41 10.19 -12.52 -14.56
CA ASN A 41 10.98 -13.61 -15.16
C ASN A 41 11.40 -14.69 -14.15
N ASN A 42 11.46 -14.35 -12.86
CA ASN A 42 11.79 -15.28 -11.78
C ASN A 42 10.95 -14.96 -10.53
N PRO A 43 9.63 -15.24 -10.59
CA PRO A 43 8.67 -14.74 -9.62
C PRO A 43 8.85 -15.40 -8.26
N SER A 44 8.45 -14.68 -7.22
CA SER A 44 8.37 -15.27 -5.90
C SER A 44 7.20 -16.27 -5.82
N PRO A 45 7.16 -17.15 -4.81
CA PRO A 45 6.01 -18.01 -4.55
C PRO A 45 4.69 -17.26 -4.28
N ARG A 46 4.75 -15.94 -4.09
CA ARG A 46 3.60 -15.07 -3.79
C ARG A 46 3.07 -14.34 -5.03
N PHE A 47 3.75 -14.45 -6.16
CA PHE A 47 3.30 -13.89 -7.44
C PHE A 47 1.89 -14.36 -7.78
N LYS A 48 1.07 -13.43 -8.24
CA LYS A 48 -0.34 -13.67 -8.50
C LYS A 48 -0.86 -12.88 -9.69
N SER A 49 -1.74 -13.51 -10.44
CA SER A 49 -2.66 -12.83 -11.35
C SER A 49 -4.02 -12.65 -10.67
N HIS A 50 -4.53 -11.42 -10.67
CA HIS A 50 -5.92 -11.11 -10.30
C HIS A 50 -6.89 -11.33 -11.45
N THR A 51 -6.37 -11.58 -12.66
CA THR A 51 -7.16 -11.98 -13.83
C THR A 51 -7.15 -13.50 -13.93
N LEU A 52 -8.33 -14.12 -13.76
CA LEU A 52 -8.47 -15.58 -13.72
C LEU A 52 -8.42 -16.21 -15.12
N GLU A 53 -8.95 -15.49 -16.11
CA GLU A 53 -8.94 -15.93 -17.51
C GLU A 53 -7.51 -15.88 -18.07
N LYS A 54 -7.11 -16.93 -18.79
CA LYS A 54 -5.80 -17.03 -19.43
C LYS A 54 -5.84 -16.44 -20.84
N GLY A 55 -4.73 -15.89 -21.30
CA GLY A 55 -4.60 -15.36 -22.67
C GLY A 55 -5.22 -13.98 -22.89
N VAL A 56 -5.69 -13.34 -21.82
CA VAL A 56 -6.22 -11.96 -21.85
C VAL A 56 -5.29 -11.03 -21.05
N PRO A 57 -5.37 -9.69 -21.26
CA PRO A 57 -4.60 -8.74 -20.48
C PRO A 57 -4.80 -8.88 -18.97
N ALA A 58 -3.70 -9.15 -18.28
CA ALA A 58 -3.65 -9.51 -16.87
C ALA A 58 -3.39 -8.31 -15.95
N TYR A 59 -3.79 -8.49 -14.69
CA TYR A 59 -3.40 -7.64 -13.57
C TYR A 59 -2.57 -8.47 -12.59
N LEU A 60 -1.27 -8.18 -12.55
CA LEU A 60 -0.24 -8.94 -11.85
C LEU A 60 0.18 -8.23 -10.57
N GLU A 61 0.52 -9.02 -9.56
CA GLU A 61 1.06 -8.59 -8.28
C GLU A 61 2.15 -9.57 -7.82
N ASP A 62 3.22 -9.04 -7.24
CA ASP A 62 4.06 -9.78 -6.29
C ASP A 62 4.36 -8.87 -5.09
N TYR A 63 4.66 -9.48 -3.95
CA TYR A 63 4.82 -8.78 -2.68
C TYR A 63 5.84 -9.47 -1.76
N TRP A 64 6.44 -8.69 -0.86
CA TRP A 64 7.60 -9.12 -0.07
C TRP A 64 8.72 -9.64 -0.96
N THR A 65 9.06 -8.89 -2.01
CA THR A 65 10.13 -9.24 -2.95
C THR A 65 11.34 -8.31 -2.79
N TRP A 66 11.31 -7.38 -1.83
CA TRP A 66 12.40 -6.43 -1.58
C TRP A 66 13.75 -7.10 -1.35
N ASP A 67 13.80 -8.25 -0.69
CA ASP A 67 15.06 -8.95 -0.39
C ASP A 67 15.47 -9.97 -1.46
N LEU A 68 14.56 -10.27 -2.40
CA LEU A 68 14.75 -11.20 -3.51
C LEU A 68 15.24 -10.48 -4.78
N VAL A 69 14.86 -9.22 -4.95
CA VAL A 69 15.15 -8.41 -6.15
C VAL A 69 16.11 -7.28 -5.78
N PRO A 70 17.36 -7.26 -6.30
CA PRO A 70 18.36 -6.25 -5.94
C PRO A 70 17.90 -4.80 -6.17
N GLU A 71 17.12 -4.55 -7.22
CA GLU A 71 16.56 -3.25 -7.55
C GLU A 71 15.58 -2.74 -6.47
N PHE A 72 14.74 -3.64 -5.95
CA PHE A 72 13.79 -3.33 -4.88
C PHE A 72 14.52 -3.11 -3.57
N LYS A 73 15.51 -3.97 -3.24
CA LYS A 73 16.35 -3.79 -2.05
C LYS A 73 16.98 -2.40 -2.02
N ASP A 74 17.61 -2.01 -3.12
CA ASP A 74 18.26 -0.70 -3.21
C ASP A 74 17.24 0.45 -3.06
N PHE A 75 16.07 0.37 -3.70
CA PHE A 75 15.02 1.38 -3.53
C PHE A 75 14.53 1.45 -2.07
N VAL A 76 14.26 0.32 -1.43
CA VAL A 76 13.72 0.26 -0.06
C VAL A 76 14.65 0.93 0.95
N PHE A 77 15.98 0.74 0.82
CA PHE A 77 16.94 1.31 1.77
C PHE A 77 17.46 2.69 1.40
N ASN A 78 17.55 3.02 0.10
CA ASN A 78 18.29 4.20 -0.37
C ASN A 78 17.41 5.25 -1.07
N SER A 79 16.13 4.98 -1.31
CA SER A 79 15.19 6.01 -1.78
C SER A 79 14.89 7.05 -0.68
N PRO A 80 14.36 8.24 -1.03
CA PRO A 80 14.01 9.24 -0.03
C PRO A 80 12.79 8.86 0.83
N TYR A 81 12.08 7.77 0.53
CA TYR A 81 10.78 7.48 1.12
C TYR A 81 10.81 7.35 2.64
N ALA A 82 11.76 6.63 3.22
CA ALA A 82 11.80 6.42 4.66
C ALA A 82 11.94 7.75 5.45
N LYS A 83 12.66 8.73 4.89
CA LYS A 83 12.78 10.08 5.48
C LYS A 83 11.48 10.87 5.36
N ILE A 84 10.84 10.82 4.18
CA ILE A 84 9.54 11.47 3.95
C ILE A 84 8.48 10.90 4.89
N ALA A 85 8.40 9.58 5.02
CA ALA A 85 7.49 8.90 5.93
C ALA A 85 7.76 9.25 7.40
N ALA A 86 9.04 9.39 7.79
CA ALA A 86 9.40 9.83 9.13
C ALA A 86 8.88 11.23 9.45
N GLU A 87 8.98 12.17 8.51
CA GLU A 87 8.43 13.53 8.68
C GLU A 87 6.90 13.52 8.75
N LEU A 88 6.23 12.80 7.85
CA LEU A 88 4.76 12.70 7.83
C LEU A 88 4.19 12.13 9.13
N MET A 89 4.80 11.06 9.66
CA MET A 89 4.32 10.39 10.88
C MET A 89 4.94 10.96 12.17
N SER A 90 5.81 11.98 12.06
CA SER A 90 6.63 12.49 13.16
C SER A 90 7.32 11.34 13.93
N ALA A 91 7.99 10.48 13.18
CA ALA A 91 8.62 9.25 13.66
C ALA A 91 10.12 9.46 13.88
N LYS A 92 10.66 8.88 14.96
CA LYS A 92 12.11 8.80 15.16
C LYS A 92 12.70 7.62 14.41
N LYS A 93 11.92 6.56 14.22
CA LYS A 93 12.38 5.34 13.55
C LYS A 93 11.30 4.83 12.61
N ILE A 94 11.73 4.41 11.43
CA ILE A 94 10.87 3.81 10.41
C ILE A 94 11.30 2.37 10.16
N ASN A 95 10.35 1.44 10.27
CA ASN A 95 10.52 0.04 9.91
C ASN A 95 9.78 -0.28 8.62
N LEU A 96 10.37 -1.14 7.79
CA LEU A 96 9.67 -1.75 6.67
C LEU A 96 8.52 -2.65 7.17
N VAL A 97 7.38 -2.61 6.50
CA VAL A 97 6.27 -3.56 6.69
C VAL A 97 6.21 -4.52 5.50
N MET A 98 6.07 -3.97 4.30
CA MET A 98 5.94 -4.75 3.08
C MET A 98 6.20 -3.87 1.86
N ASP A 99 6.95 -4.40 0.90
CA ASP A 99 6.91 -3.92 -0.47
C ASP A 99 5.98 -4.78 -1.31
N ASN A 100 5.47 -4.20 -2.38
CA ASN A 100 4.78 -4.91 -3.43
C ASN A 100 4.74 -4.05 -4.67
N TRP A 101 4.58 -4.69 -5.81
CA TRP A 101 4.38 -4.01 -7.08
C TRP A 101 3.15 -4.56 -7.76
N PHE A 102 2.58 -3.72 -8.62
CA PHE A 102 1.45 -4.09 -9.44
C PHE A 102 1.75 -3.75 -10.89
N LEU A 103 1.36 -4.63 -11.82
CA LEU A 103 1.41 -4.39 -13.25
C LEU A 103 0.05 -4.73 -13.86
N ARG A 104 -0.62 -3.72 -14.38
CA ARG A 104 -1.89 -3.84 -15.07
C ARG A 104 -1.65 -3.66 -16.57
N GLN A 105 -1.82 -4.74 -17.33
CA GLN A 105 -1.65 -4.71 -18.77
C GLN A 105 -2.73 -3.85 -19.43
N GLY A 106 -2.38 -3.19 -20.55
CA GLY A 106 -3.35 -2.49 -21.38
C GLY A 106 -4.48 -3.44 -21.82
N GLY A 107 -5.73 -3.03 -21.65
CA GLY A 107 -6.92 -3.85 -21.88
C GLY A 107 -7.40 -4.65 -20.66
N SER A 108 -6.68 -4.66 -19.54
CA SER A 108 -7.08 -5.45 -18.37
C SER A 108 -8.33 -4.88 -17.68
N LYS A 109 -9.36 -5.73 -17.52
CA LYS A 109 -10.65 -5.38 -16.91
C LYS A 109 -10.68 -5.54 -15.39
N SER A 110 -9.68 -6.21 -14.81
CA SER A 110 -9.59 -6.40 -13.37
C SER A 110 -9.46 -5.04 -12.65
N SER A 111 -10.08 -4.95 -11.48
CA SER A 111 -10.31 -3.68 -10.78
C SER A 111 -10.05 -3.87 -9.27
N THR A 112 -9.77 -2.78 -8.53
CA THR A 112 -9.53 -2.82 -7.08
C THR A 112 -10.75 -2.32 -6.29
N PRO A 113 -11.28 -3.12 -5.34
CA PRO A 113 -12.40 -2.68 -4.53
C PRO A 113 -11.97 -1.56 -3.58
N PHE A 114 -12.94 -0.81 -3.05
CA PHE A 114 -12.65 0.08 -1.92
C PHE A 114 -12.28 -0.74 -0.68
N HIS A 115 -11.14 -0.41 -0.09
CA HIS A 115 -10.59 -1.06 1.09
C HIS A 115 -9.65 -0.09 1.81
N HIS A 116 -9.21 -0.48 2.99
CA HIS A 116 -8.07 0.13 3.69
C HIS A 116 -7.07 -0.98 4.01
N ASP A 117 -5.78 -0.65 4.04
CA ASP A 117 -4.72 -1.65 4.07
C ASP A 117 -4.55 -2.31 5.43
N ILE A 118 -4.86 -1.61 6.53
CA ILE A 118 -4.58 -2.08 7.89
C ILE A 118 -5.16 -3.48 8.19
N SER A 119 -6.32 -3.81 7.61
CA SER A 119 -6.99 -5.10 7.83
C SER A 119 -6.32 -6.29 7.14
N TYR A 120 -5.29 -6.07 6.32
CA TYR A 120 -4.55 -7.14 5.65
C TYR A 120 -3.32 -7.61 6.45
N PHE A 121 -2.96 -6.91 7.53
CA PHE A 121 -1.73 -7.14 8.28
C PHE A 121 -2.01 -7.49 9.75
N ASP A 122 -1.23 -8.42 10.30
CA ASP A 122 -1.20 -8.71 11.74
C ASP A 122 -0.37 -7.66 12.50
N MET A 123 -0.76 -6.39 12.37
CA MET A 123 -0.05 -5.25 12.94
C MET A 123 -1.02 -4.17 13.41
N ASP A 124 -0.60 -3.43 14.44
CA ASP A 124 -1.27 -2.24 14.93
C ASP A 124 -0.27 -1.10 15.09
N GLY A 125 -0.73 0.15 15.00
CA GLY A 125 0.09 1.35 15.15
C GLY A 125 0.02 2.31 13.97
N THR A 126 0.94 3.27 13.94
CA THR A 126 0.97 4.33 12.92
C THR A 126 1.77 3.88 11.71
N MET A 127 1.14 3.86 10.54
CA MET A 127 1.73 3.35 9.30
C MET A 127 1.24 4.14 8.09
N CYS A 128 2.10 4.27 7.10
CA CYS A 128 1.76 4.87 5.81
C CYS A 128 2.31 4.07 4.64
N VAL A 129 1.74 4.35 3.47
CA VAL A 129 1.94 3.62 2.24
C VAL A 129 2.39 4.59 1.16
N LEU A 130 3.51 4.29 0.51
CA LEU A 130 3.90 4.92 -0.74
C LEU A 130 3.08 4.30 -1.86
N TRP A 131 2.53 5.13 -2.72
CA TRP A 131 2.04 4.76 -4.04
C TRP A 131 2.85 5.53 -5.09
N LEU A 132 3.73 4.82 -5.80
CA LEU A 132 4.63 5.39 -6.79
C LEU A 132 4.30 4.80 -8.17
N PRO A 133 3.68 5.58 -9.07
CA PRO A 133 3.46 5.15 -10.44
C PRO A 133 4.79 5.12 -11.21
N LEU A 134 4.93 4.15 -12.11
CA LEU A 134 6.14 4.00 -12.93
C LEU A 134 5.95 4.52 -14.36
N GLN A 135 4.77 5.04 -14.68
CA GLN A 135 4.46 5.75 -15.91
C GLN A 135 3.63 7.00 -15.57
N PRO A 136 3.61 8.02 -16.43
CA PRO A 136 2.61 9.09 -16.32
C PRO A 136 1.22 8.48 -16.26
N THR A 137 0.49 8.78 -15.20
CA THR A 137 -0.78 8.15 -14.83
C THR A 137 -1.81 9.24 -14.61
N GLY A 138 -2.89 9.24 -15.39
CA GLY A 138 -4.00 10.16 -15.19
C GLY A 138 -4.81 9.81 -13.93
N LYS A 139 -5.52 10.79 -13.36
CA LYS A 139 -6.35 10.60 -12.17
C LYS A 139 -7.43 9.51 -12.30
N ASN A 140 -7.90 9.25 -13.52
CA ASN A 140 -8.88 8.19 -13.82
C ASN A 140 -8.24 6.81 -14.09
N GLU A 141 -6.91 6.74 -14.18
CA GLU A 141 -6.14 5.51 -14.39
C GLU A 141 -5.48 5.01 -13.08
N GLY A 142 -5.37 5.89 -12.08
CA GLY A 142 -4.71 5.64 -10.81
C GLY A 142 -5.62 5.09 -9.71
N VAL A 143 -5.50 5.67 -8.52
CA VAL A 143 -6.28 5.32 -7.32
C VAL A 143 -7.01 6.57 -6.84
N VAL A 144 -8.17 6.37 -6.21
CA VAL A 144 -8.91 7.43 -5.51
C VAL A 144 -8.93 7.12 -4.02
N TRP A 145 -8.82 8.16 -3.19
CA TRP A 145 -8.88 8.07 -1.72
C TRP A 145 -10.09 8.81 -1.19
N VAL A 146 -10.71 8.28 -0.12
CA VAL A 146 -11.75 8.99 0.62
C VAL A 146 -11.09 9.89 1.65
N LYS A 147 -11.19 11.20 1.44
CA LYS A 147 -10.55 12.21 2.28
C LYS A 147 -10.98 12.07 3.75
N GLY A 148 -10.01 12.03 4.66
CA GLY A 148 -10.24 12.00 6.10
C GLY A 148 -10.79 10.66 6.64
N SER A 149 -10.92 9.64 5.80
CA SER A 149 -11.46 8.32 6.20
C SER A 149 -10.61 7.59 7.25
N HIS A 150 -9.31 7.87 7.31
CA HIS A 150 -8.41 7.35 8.36
C HIS A 150 -8.78 7.84 9.76
N LEU A 151 -9.50 8.96 9.88
CA LEU A 151 -9.96 9.54 11.15
C LEU A 151 -11.34 9.05 11.58
N TRP A 152 -11.99 8.17 10.82
CA TRP A 152 -13.31 7.64 11.18
C TRP A 152 -13.29 6.75 12.42
N ASN A 153 -12.10 6.36 12.91
CA ASN A 153 -11.92 5.46 14.04
C ASN A 153 -12.67 4.13 13.86
N LYS A 154 -12.63 3.60 12.63
CA LYS A 154 -13.26 2.34 12.25
C LYS A 154 -12.23 1.38 11.67
N LEU A 155 -12.47 0.09 11.88
CA LEU A 155 -11.79 -0.96 11.16
C LEU A 155 -12.80 -1.68 10.27
N PHE A 156 -12.47 -1.83 8.99
CA PHE A 156 -13.27 -2.59 8.04
C PHE A 156 -12.63 -3.95 7.78
N LEU A 157 -13.47 -4.94 7.50
CA LEU A 157 -13.05 -6.27 7.07
C LEU A 157 -12.34 -6.22 5.71
N ARG A 158 -11.38 -7.13 5.50
CA ARG A 158 -10.65 -7.22 4.24
C ARG A 158 -11.59 -7.56 3.07
N VAL A 159 -11.35 -6.93 1.93
CA VAL A 159 -12.02 -7.25 0.66
C VAL A 159 -11.06 -8.05 -0.23
N LEU A 160 -11.50 -9.18 -0.75
CA LEU A 160 -10.65 -9.99 -1.61
C LEU A 160 -10.52 -9.38 -3.01
N PHE A 161 -9.27 -9.31 -3.49
CA PHE A 161 -8.92 -8.90 -4.86
C PHE A 161 -9.07 -10.08 -5.82
N LYS A 162 -10.31 -10.56 -5.94
CA LYS A 162 -10.77 -11.58 -6.89
C LYS A 162 -12.11 -11.11 -7.47
N ASP A 163 -12.46 -11.59 -8.67
CA ASP A 163 -13.73 -11.26 -9.31
C ASP A 163 -14.91 -11.48 -8.35
N GLY A 164 -15.74 -10.46 -8.21
CA GLY A 164 -16.86 -10.41 -7.26
C GLY A 164 -16.55 -9.82 -5.88
N HIS A 165 -15.30 -9.40 -5.61
CA HIS A 165 -14.89 -8.59 -4.44
C HIS A 165 -15.54 -9.00 -3.11
N LYS A 166 -15.44 -10.29 -2.77
CA LYS A 166 -16.06 -10.83 -1.57
C LYS A 166 -15.41 -10.23 -0.32
N VAL A 167 -16.22 -9.68 0.56
CA VAL A 167 -15.84 -9.40 1.95
C VAL A 167 -15.73 -10.73 2.66
N GLU A 168 -14.63 -10.95 3.36
CA GLU A 168 -14.43 -12.20 4.09
C GLU A 168 -14.94 -12.08 5.53
N GLY A 169 -15.83 -13.00 5.89
CA GLY A 169 -16.40 -13.10 7.23
C GLY A 169 -17.59 -12.16 7.48
N LYS A 170 -17.90 -11.97 8.77
CA LYS A 170 -18.98 -11.13 9.29
C LYS A 170 -18.42 -10.16 10.30
N GLU A 171 -19.14 -9.07 10.58
CA GLU A 171 -18.73 -8.12 11.61
C GLU A 171 -18.41 -8.85 12.93
N CYS A 172 -17.31 -8.46 13.56
CA CYS A 172 -16.77 -9.18 14.69
C CYS A 172 -15.94 -8.25 15.60
N ILE A 173 -15.57 -8.78 16.76
CA ILE A 173 -14.63 -8.12 17.68
C ILE A 173 -13.39 -9.01 17.78
N ILE A 174 -12.23 -8.45 17.46
CA ILE A 174 -10.94 -9.13 17.57
C ILE A 174 -10.03 -8.26 18.42
N ASN A 175 -9.42 -8.84 19.46
CA ASN A 175 -8.54 -8.12 20.40
C ASN A 175 -9.19 -6.83 20.95
N GLY A 176 -10.49 -6.86 21.22
CA GLY A 176 -11.25 -5.71 21.74
C GLY A 176 -11.58 -4.63 20.70
N LYS A 177 -11.24 -4.81 19.42
CA LYS A 177 -11.54 -3.87 18.34
C LYS A 177 -12.67 -4.40 17.46
N LYS A 178 -13.62 -3.53 17.12
CA LYS A 178 -14.72 -3.86 16.21
C LYS A 178 -14.24 -3.79 14.76
N TYR A 179 -14.51 -4.84 14.00
CA TYR A 179 -14.36 -4.88 12.54
C TYR A 179 -15.75 -4.87 11.90
N GLU A 180 -16.00 -3.86 11.06
CA GLU A 180 -17.27 -3.61 10.36
C GLU A 180 -17.18 -4.05 8.90
N LEU A 181 -18.33 -4.18 8.24
CA LEU A 181 -18.35 -4.33 6.78
C LEU A 181 -17.81 -3.05 6.12
N PRO A 182 -17.00 -3.16 5.06
CA PRO A 182 -16.60 -2.00 4.25
C PRO A 182 -17.84 -1.24 3.75
N PRO A 183 -17.84 0.11 3.83
CA PRO A 183 -18.96 0.90 3.35
C PRO A 183 -19.06 0.84 1.82
N ASP A 184 -20.30 0.94 1.31
CA ASP A 184 -20.54 1.11 -0.12
C ASP A 184 -20.19 2.55 -0.54
N ILE A 185 -18.90 2.77 -0.82
CA ILE A 185 -18.37 4.08 -1.21
C ILE A 185 -18.92 4.56 -2.55
N LEU A 186 -19.00 3.66 -3.55
CA LEU A 186 -19.42 4.02 -4.90
C LEU A 186 -20.92 4.30 -4.99
N GLY A 187 -21.75 3.50 -4.31
CA GLY A 187 -23.20 3.74 -4.24
C GLY A 187 -23.59 4.95 -3.41
N ASN A 188 -22.67 5.49 -2.59
CA ASN A 188 -22.89 6.66 -1.74
C ASN A 188 -21.90 7.79 -2.00
N LYS A 189 -21.41 7.93 -3.24
CA LYS A 189 -20.36 8.89 -3.60
C LYS A 189 -20.60 10.33 -3.11
N ASP A 190 -21.86 10.78 -3.10
CA ASP A 190 -22.22 12.16 -2.71
C ASP A 190 -22.01 12.43 -1.21
N LYS A 191 -21.77 11.40 -0.40
CA LYS A 191 -21.43 11.52 1.03
C LYS A 191 -19.95 11.78 1.29
N TYR A 192 -19.11 11.67 0.25
CA TYR A 192 -17.66 11.62 0.42
C TYR A 192 -16.96 12.69 -0.43
N GLU A 193 -15.91 13.28 0.14
CA GLU A 193 -14.93 14.04 -0.64
C GLU A 193 -13.80 13.09 -1.07
N PHE A 194 -13.47 13.12 -2.36
CA PHE A 194 -12.49 12.23 -2.96
C PHE A 194 -11.21 12.98 -3.34
N LEU A 195 -10.08 12.33 -3.10
CA LEU A 195 -8.76 12.79 -3.53
C LEU A 195 -8.27 11.91 -4.68
N GLN A 196 -7.82 12.54 -5.76
CA GLN A 196 -7.26 11.89 -6.94
C GLN A 196 -6.39 12.89 -7.69
N TRP A 197 -5.31 12.44 -8.31
CA TRP A 197 -4.32 13.31 -8.94
C TRP A 197 -3.80 12.71 -10.23
N ASP A 198 -3.47 13.58 -11.18
CA ASP A 198 -2.61 13.24 -12.30
C ASP A 198 -1.16 13.19 -11.78
N CYS A 199 -0.40 12.16 -12.17
CA CYS A 199 0.97 11.95 -11.70
C CYS A 199 1.93 11.89 -12.89
N GLU A 200 2.94 12.75 -12.87
CA GLU A 200 4.10 12.63 -13.76
C GLU A 200 5.18 11.72 -13.15
N LEU A 201 6.23 11.43 -13.91
CA LEU A 201 7.34 10.64 -13.40
C LEU A 201 8.03 11.36 -12.23
N GLY A 202 8.16 10.63 -11.11
CA GLY A 202 8.77 11.14 -9.88
C GLY A 202 7.78 11.75 -8.89
N ASP A 203 6.53 11.94 -9.31
CA ASP A 203 5.42 12.23 -8.41
C ASP A 203 4.97 10.96 -7.68
N CYS A 204 4.44 11.12 -6.47
CA CYS A 204 3.84 10.01 -5.74
C CYS A 204 2.66 10.47 -4.90
N VAL A 205 1.92 9.48 -4.37
CA VAL A 205 0.96 9.69 -3.30
C VAL A 205 1.43 8.91 -2.08
N ILE A 206 1.35 9.51 -0.90
CA ILE A 206 1.54 8.82 0.38
C ILE A 206 0.25 8.89 1.17
N PHE A 207 -0.21 7.76 1.72
CA PHE A 207 -1.47 7.69 2.45
C PHE A 207 -1.36 6.86 3.72
N ASP A 208 -2.18 7.18 4.72
CA ASP A 208 -2.31 6.38 5.95
C ASP A 208 -2.93 5.02 5.63
N MET A 209 -2.45 3.94 6.26
CA MET A 209 -2.97 2.58 6.03
C MET A 209 -4.47 2.41 6.32
N ARG A 210 -5.09 3.35 7.04
CA ARG A 210 -6.53 3.37 7.33
C ARG A 210 -7.34 4.18 6.32
N THR A 211 -6.69 4.90 5.42
CA THR A 211 -7.40 5.67 4.39
C THR A 211 -8.05 4.71 3.40
N LEU A 212 -9.38 4.78 3.30
CA LEU A 212 -10.15 4.05 2.31
C LEU A 212 -9.76 4.51 0.91
N HIS A 213 -9.46 3.55 0.05
CA HIS A 213 -9.04 3.80 -1.32
C HIS A 213 -9.42 2.63 -2.24
N GLY A 214 -9.54 2.91 -3.53
CA GLY A 214 -10.01 1.94 -4.51
C GLY A 214 -9.90 2.46 -5.94
N ASN A 215 -10.64 1.83 -6.85
CA ASN A 215 -10.72 2.29 -8.24
C ASN A 215 -11.20 3.74 -8.36
N PRO A 216 -10.72 4.47 -9.37
CA PRO A 216 -11.23 5.78 -9.73
C PRO A 216 -12.74 5.77 -9.97
N LEU A 217 -13.40 6.89 -9.65
CA LEU A 217 -14.85 7.06 -9.79
C LEU A 217 -15.32 6.90 -11.24
N ASN A 218 -14.48 7.30 -12.19
CA ASN A 218 -14.70 7.18 -13.62
C ASN A 218 -13.68 6.19 -14.20
N PHE A 219 -13.73 4.94 -13.72
CA PHE A 219 -12.81 3.89 -14.13
C PHE A 219 -12.86 3.66 -15.64
N SER A 220 -11.70 3.73 -16.28
CA SER A 220 -11.48 3.27 -17.65
C SER A 220 -10.63 2.00 -17.67
N ILE A 221 -10.83 1.19 -18.70
CA ILE A 221 -9.88 0.14 -19.05
C ILE A 221 -8.63 0.86 -19.58
N PRO A 222 -7.42 0.54 -19.09
CA PRO A 222 -6.22 1.24 -19.49
C PRO A 222 -5.85 0.87 -20.93
N ASP A 223 -5.52 1.86 -21.76
CA ASP A 223 -5.10 1.62 -23.15
C ASP A 223 -3.63 1.16 -23.23
N LYS A 224 -2.85 1.42 -22.18
CA LYS A 224 -1.43 1.07 -22.06
C LYS A 224 -1.17 0.31 -20.76
N THR A 225 -0.05 -0.42 -20.71
CA THR A 225 0.38 -1.07 -19.46
C THR A 225 0.79 -0.03 -18.43
N LEU A 226 0.22 -0.14 -17.22
CA LEU A 226 0.52 0.69 -16.07
C LEU A 226 1.12 -0.19 -14.97
N SER A 227 2.24 0.24 -14.41
CA SER A 227 2.84 -0.39 -13.25
C SER A 227 3.10 0.62 -12.14
N ARG A 228 3.12 0.12 -10.92
CA ARG A 228 3.36 0.91 -9.72
C ARG A 228 4.11 0.08 -8.69
N TYR A 229 4.89 0.78 -7.88
CA TYR A 229 5.53 0.22 -6.71
C TYR A 229 4.90 0.82 -5.47
N THR A 230 4.60 -0.01 -4.48
CA THR A 230 4.02 0.42 -3.22
C THR A 230 4.87 -0.09 -2.06
N LEU A 231 5.05 0.77 -1.06
CA LEU A 231 5.93 0.49 0.06
C LEU A 231 5.28 0.93 1.36
N ARG A 232 5.02 -0.05 2.24
CA ARG A 232 4.40 0.16 3.55
C ARG A 232 5.47 0.24 4.61
N VAL A 233 5.38 1.26 5.43
CA VAL A 233 6.32 1.49 6.52
C VAL A 233 5.59 1.89 7.79
N ALA A 234 6.21 1.59 8.91
CA ALA A 234 5.67 1.80 10.23
C ALA A 234 6.54 2.72 11.06
N LYS A 235 5.88 3.53 11.88
CA LYS A 235 6.50 4.29 12.98
C LYS A 235 6.89 3.35 14.12
N GLU A 236 7.76 3.81 15.01
CA GLU A 236 8.21 3.05 16.19
C GLU A 236 7.13 2.60 17.17
N ASP A 237 5.92 3.15 17.10
CA ASP A 237 4.78 2.74 17.94
C ASP A 237 4.12 1.44 17.46
N ALA A 238 4.43 1.00 16.23
CA ALA A 238 3.81 -0.17 15.65
C ALA A 238 4.28 -1.47 16.30
N LYS A 239 3.32 -2.40 16.42
CA LYS A 239 3.51 -3.70 17.07
C LYS A 239 2.87 -4.81 16.26
N ILE A 240 3.41 -6.00 16.44
CA ILE A 240 2.77 -7.23 15.97
C ILE A 240 1.46 -7.41 16.71
N SER A 241 0.37 -7.56 15.96
CA SER A 241 -0.97 -7.77 16.50
C SER A 241 -1.64 -8.90 15.73
N TYR A 242 -1.51 -10.14 16.23
CA TYR A 242 -2.11 -11.28 15.56
C TYR A 242 -3.63 -11.23 15.68
N ILE A 243 -4.33 -11.26 14.54
CA ILE A 243 -5.80 -11.22 14.47
C ILE A 243 -6.42 -12.50 13.92
N GLY A 244 -5.64 -13.58 13.79
CA GLY A 244 -6.14 -14.89 13.37
C GLY A 244 -6.56 -14.92 11.90
N ASP A 245 -7.47 -15.80 11.51
CA ASP A 245 -7.74 -16.11 10.08
C ASP A 245 -8.27 -14.94 9.23
N TRP A 246 -8.51 -13.80 9.86
CA TRP A 246 -8.86 -12.52 9.26
C TRP A 246 -7.72 -11.84 8.49
N THR A 247 -6.47 -12.28 8.68
CA THR A 247 -5.29 -11.87 7.89
C THR A 247 -4.71 -13.06 7.12
N SER A 248 -3.68 -12.82 6.31
CA SER A 248 -3.04 -13.88 5.53
C SER A 248 -2.39 -14.91 6.46
N TYR A 249 -2.83 -16.17 6.37
CA TYR A 249 -2.22 -17.27 7.12
C TYR A 249 -0.71 -17.37 6.86
N ASN A 250 -0.29 -17.29 5.59
CA ASN A 250 1.12 -17.39 5.20
C ASN A 250 1.96 -16.24 5.79
N TYR A 251 1.40 -15.03 5.83
CA TYR A 251 2.04 -13.85 6.42
C TYR A 251 2.26 -14.05 7.92
N ARG A 252 1.20 -14.39 8.65
CA ARG A 252 1.25 -14.69 10.08
C ARG A 252 2.24 -15.81 10.38
N LYS A 253 2.18 -16.91 9.61
CA LYS A 253 3.03 -18.07 9.82
C LYS A 253 4.51 -17.72 9.63
N ALA A 254 4.85 -16.95 8.59
CA ALA A 254 6.22 -16.48 8.39
C ALA A 254 6.73 -15.62 9.56
N MET A 255 5.89 -14.75 10.13
CA MET A 255 6.24 -13.98 11.33
C MET A 255 6.44 -14.86 12.57
N GLN A 256 5.55 -15.84 12.77
CA GLN A 256 5.66 -16.78 13.88
C GLN A 256 6.93 -17.64 13.77
N ASP A 257 7.27 -18.11 12.57
CA ASP A 257 8.48 -18.89 12.30
C ASP A 257 9.76 -18.05 12.46
N ALA A 258 9.67 -16.74 12.21
CA ALA A 258 10.72 -15.77 12.52
C ALA A 258 10.79 -15.39 14.01
N GLY A 259 9.89 -15.92 14.86
CA GLY A 259 9.91 -15.78 16.31
C GLY A 259 9.10 -14.59 16.86
N TYR A 260 8.36 -13.85 16.04
CA TYR A 260 7.57 -12.71 16.51
C TYR A 260 6.33 -13.16 17.30
N LYS A 261 6.08 -12.48 18.41
CA LYS A 261 4.95 -12.67 19.32
C LYS A 261 4.02 -11.46 19.30
N ASN A 262 2.79 -11.67 19.77
CA ASN A 262 1.83 -10.58 19.91
C ASN A 262 2.37 -9.51 20.86
N GLY A 263 2.35 -8.25 20.44
CA GLY A 263 2.87 -7.09 21.18
C GLY A 263 4.34 -6.75 20.88
N ASP A 264 5.08 -7.59 20.14
CA ASP A 264 6.47 -7.31 19.78
C ASP A 264 6.56 -6.06 18.90
N SER A 265 7.63 -5.28 19.08
CA SER A 265 7.96 -4.17 18.18
C SER A 265 8.48 -4.70 16.84
N LEU A 266 8.29 -3.91 15.78
CA LEU A 266 8.90 -4.20 14.49
C LEU A 266 10.43 -3.99 14.54
N GLY A 267 11.16 -4.89 13.89
CA GLY A 267 12.63 -4.90 13.84
C GLY A 267 13.16 -6.20 13.25
N GLY A 268 14.48 -6.36 13.16
CA GLY A 268 15.12 -7.59 12.66
C GLY A 268 15.11 -7.72 11.13
N LYS A 269 15.38 -8.94 10.63
CA LYS A 269 15.50 -9.20 9.19
C LYS A 269 14.19 -9.01 8.42
N MET A 270 13.06 -9.34 9.04
CA MET A 270 11.75 -9.30 8.38
C MET A 270 11.19 -7.87 8.28
N PHE A 271 11.44 -7.04 9.29
CA PHE A 271 10.98 -5.64 9.37
C PHE A 271 12.18 -4.70 9.61
N PRO A 272 13.14 -4.62 8.67
CA PRO A 272 14.36 -3.85 8.85
C PRO A 272 14.07 -2.37 9.14
N VAL A 273 14.99 -1.74 9.87
CA VAL A 273 14.96 -0.29 10.09
C VAL A 273 15.46 0.42 8.82
N LEU A 274 14.64 1.30 8.26
CA LEU A 274 14.94 2.08 7.06
C LEU A 274 15.39 3.50 7.38
N TYR A 275 14.97 4.03 8.53
CA TYR A 275 15.37 5.34 9.02
C TYR A 275 15.44 5.35 10.54
N ASN A 276 16.41 6.08 11.09
CA ASN A 276 16.54 6.35 12.52
C ASN A 276 17.15 7.75 12.71
N SER A 277 16.43 8.64 13.38
CA SER A 277 16.97 9.90 13.88
C SER A 277 17.67 9.62 15.21
N ILE A 278 18.99 9.53 15.19
CA ILE A 278 19.82 9.44 16.42
C ILE A 278 19.49 10.62 17.34
#